data_AF-A0A2M7KQR6-F1
#
_entry.id   AF-A0A2M7KQR6-F1
#
_cell.length_a   1.000
_cell.length_b   1.000
_cell.length_c   1.000
_cell.angle_alpha   90.00
_cell.angle_beta   90.00
_cell.angle_gamma   90.00
#
_symmetry.space_group_name_H-M   'P 1'
#
loop_
_entity.id
_entity.type
_entity.pdbx_description
1 polymer ?
#
loop_
_entity_poly.entity_id
_entity_poly.type
_entity_poly.pdbx_seq_one_letter_code
_entity_poly.pdbx_strand_id
1 'polypeptide(L)' 'MVQATGRPESLILADALETGLAQLYRRQVTDAYVAGELRREDAVAELGLEAVEDLDYARRAVEQDVAWGLRGE' A
#
# COMPACT_ATOMS: atom_id res chain seq x y z
N MET A 1 -1.49 15.10 25.42
CA MET A 1 -2.07 13.89 24.80
C MET A 1 -3.12 13.22 25.69
N VAL A 2 -2.83 12.92 26.97
CA VAL A 2 -3.82 12.37 27.92
C VAL A 2 -5.05 13.29 28.08
N GLN A 3 -4.84 14.61 28.21
CA GLN A 3 -5.92 15.61 28.35
C GLN A 3 -6.85 15.73 27.12
N ALA A 4 -6.41 15.28 25.94
CA ALA A 4 -7.18 15.38 24.69
C ALA A 4 -7.90 14.06 24.33
N THR A 5 -7.45 12.93 24.86
CA THR A 5 -7.94 11.59 24.48
C THR A 5 -8.50 10.79 25.66
N GLY A 6 -8.26 11.22 26.90
CA GLY A 6 -8.60 10.47 28.12
C GLY A 6 -7.78 9.19 28.30
N ARG A 7 -6.86 8.85 27.39
CA ARG A 7 -6.05 7.62 27.42
C ARG A 7 -4.65 7.89 28.02
N PRO A 8 -4.07 6.92 28.74
CA PRO A 8 -2.65 6.93 29.09
C PRO A 8 -1.76 7.14 27.87
N GLU A 9 -0.71 7.95 28.00
CA GLU A 9 0.22 8.25 26.90
C GLU A 9 0.88 6.99 26.32
N SER A 10 1.21 6.01 27.17
CA SER A 10 1.75 4.71 26.73
C SER A 10 0.83 3.97 25.78
N LEU A 11 -0.49 4.03 26.01
CA LEU A 11 -1.46 3.38 25.13
C LEU A 11 -1.60 4.12 23.79
N ILE A 12 -1.47 5.44 23.79
CA ILE A 12 -1.51 6.24 22.56
C ILE A 12 -0.27 5.97 21.71
N LEU A 13 0.90 5.86 22.36
CA LEU A 13 2.15 5.53 21.69
C LEU A 13 2.14 4.11 21.11
N ALA A 14 1.63 3.13 21.85
CA ALA A 14 1.47 1.76 21.34
C ALA A 14 0.56 1.71 20.10
N ASP A 15 -0.58 2.39 20.16
CA ASP A 15 -1.55 2.47 19.06
C ASP A 15 -0.95 3.13 17.80
N ALA A 16 -0.22 4.24 17.99
CA ALA A 16 0.48 4.92 16.92
C ALA A 16 1.58 4.04 16.29
N LEU A 17 2.31 3.29 17.12
CA LEU A 17 3.34 2.37 16.66
C LEU A 17 2.75 1.21 15.86
N GLU A 18 1.72 0.54 16.39
CA GLU A 18 1.04 -0.57 15.69
C GLU A 18 0.47 -0.11 14.36
N THR A 19 -0.21 1.04 14.36
CA THR A 19 -0.75 1.65 13.14
C THR A 19 0.36 1.99 12.13
N GLY A 20 1.46 2.58 12.61
CA GLY A 20 2.60 2.92 11.77
C GLY A 20 3.26 1.70 11.15
N LEU A 21 3.46 0.63 11.93
CA LEU A 21 4.02 -0.63 11.45
C LEU A 21 3.11 -1.28 10.40
N ALA A 22 1.80 -1.30 10.64
CA ALA A 22 0.84 -1.84 9.67
C ALA A 22 0.87 -1.05 8.34
N GLN A 23 0.95 0.28 8.40
CA GLN A 23 1.05 1.12 7.20
C GLN A 23 2.36 0.88 6.44
N LEU A 24 3.49 0.80 7.16
CA LEU A 24 4.80 0.51 6.56
C LEU A 24 4.82 -0.87 5.89
N TYR A 25 4.24 -1.87 6.54
CA TYR A 25 4.14 -3.22 5.98
C TYR A 25 3.30 -3.23 4.69
N ARG A 26 2.11 -2.63 4.71
CA ARG A 26 1.27 -2.54 3.50
C ARG A 26 1.97 -1.82 2.36
N ARG A 27 2.71 -0.74 2.65
CA ARG A 27 3.52 -0.04 1.65
C ARG A 27 4.59 -0.95 1.05
N GLN A 28 5.34 -1.67 1.89
CA GLN A 28 6.39 -2.57 1.41
C GLN A 28 5.83 -3.66 0.49
N VAL A 29 4.69 -4.27 0.85
CA VAL A 29 4.04 -5.29 0.03
C VAL A 29 3.54 -4.70 -1.29
N THR A 30 2.95 -3.51 -1.27
CA THR A 30 2.53 -2.78 -2.49
C THR A 30 3.71 -2.50 -3.40
N ASP A 31 4.81 -1.97 -2.87
CA ASP A 31 6.01 -1.63 -3.64
C ASP A 31 6.60 -2.90 -4.31
N ALA A 32 6.70 -4.01 -3.56
CA ALA A 32 7.17 -5.29 -4.09
C ALA A 32 6.23 -5.87 -5.17
N TYR A 33 4.91 -5.74 -5.01
CA TYR A 33 3.95 -6.19 -6.02
C TYR A 33 4.04 -5.38 -7.31
N VAL A 34 4.10 -4.05 -7.20
CA VAL A 34 4.21 -3.14 -8.35
C VAL A 34 5.53 -3.36 -9.08
N ALA A 35 6.62 -3.62 -8.36
CA ALA A 35 7.92 -3.97 -8.93
C ALA A 35 7.97 -5.37 -9.59
N GLY A 36 6.93 -6.19 -9.44
CA GLY A 36 6.89 -7.56 -9.96
C GLY A 36 7.72 -8.56 -9.15
N GLU A 37 8.17 -8.18 -7.96
CA GLU A 37 8.94 -9.01 -7.03
C GLU A 37 8.05 -9.92 -6.18
N LEU A 38 6.77 -9.58 -6.08
CA LEU A 38 5.74 -10.37 -5.38
C LEU A 38 4.69 -10.89 -6.36
N ARG A 39 4.33 -12.17 -6.23
CA ARG A 39 3.27 -12.75 -7.07
C ARG A 39 1.90 -12.20 -6.66
N ARG A 40 0.98 -12.11 -7.62
CA ARG A 40 -0.38 -11.60 -7.39
C ARG A 40 -1.13 -12.35 -6.29
N GLU A 41 -1.03 -13.67 -6.26
CA GLU A 41 -1.68 -14.51 -5.24
C GLU A 41 -1.20 -14.14 -3.82
N ASP A 42 0.12 -13.95 -3.67
CA ASP A 42 0.74 -13.56 -2.40
C ASP A 42 0.34 -12.12 -2.02
N ALA A 43 0.30 -11.20 -3.00
CA ALA A 43 -0.17 -9.83 -2.78
C ALA A 43 -1.65 -9.78 -2.36
N VAL A 44 -2.52 -10.63 -2.93
CA VAL A 44 -3.94 -10.72 -2.55
C VAL A 44 -4.08 -11.24 -1.13
N ALA A 45 -3.25 -12.20 -0.71
CA ALA A 45 -3.25 -12.71 0.66
C ALA A 45 -2.90 -11.62 1.69
N GLU A 46 -1.95 -10.75 1.36
CA GLU A 46 -1.47 -9.71 2.29
C GLU A 46 -2.26 -8.39 2.23
N LEU A 47 -2.71 -7.96 1.04
CA LEU A 47 -3.36 -6.66 0.83
C LEU A 47 -4.88 -6.75 0.67
N GLY A 48 -5.40 -7.91 0.28
CA GLY A 48 -6.78 -8.13 -0.14
C GLY A 48 -6.96 -7.99 -1.66
N LEU A 49 -8.00 -8.63 -2.19
CA LEU A 49 -8.29 -8.68 -3.63
C LEU A 49 -8.51 -7.28 -4.23
N GLU A 50 -9.36 -6.48 -3.60
CA GLU A 50 -9.74 -5.13 -4.08
C GLU A 50 -8.51 -4.24 -4.26
N ALA A 51 -7.63 -4.19 -3.24
CA ALA A 51 -6.40 -3.40 -3.30
C ALA A 51 -5.48 -3.86 -4.45
N VAL A 52 -5.38 -5.16 -4.70
CA VAL A 52 -4.57 -5.69 -5.81
C VAL A 52 -5.19 -5.39 -7.17
N GLU A 53 -6.52 -5.41 -7.29
CA GLU A 53 -7.22 -5.02 -8.51
C GLU A 53 -7.01 -3.55 -8.85
N ASP A 54 -7.05 -2.67 -7.85
CA ASP A 54 -6.73 -1.25 -8.02
C ASP A 54 -5.29 -1.03 -8.48
N LEU A 55 -4.33 -1.76 -7.89
CA LEU A 55 -2.92 -1.70 -8.30
C LEU A 55 -2.72 -2.23 -9.73
N ASP A 56 -3.41 -3.31 -10.10
CA ASP A 56 -3.39 -3.85 -11.46
C ASP A 56 -3.95 -2.84 -12.48
N TYR A 57 -5.04 -2.18 -12.14
CA TYR A 57 -5.64 -1.14 -12.96
C TYR A 57 -4.69 0.05 -13.14
N ALA A 58 -4.13 0.55 -12.03
CA ALA A 58 -3.18 1.67 -12.04
C ALA A 58 -1.93 1.34 -12.87
N ARG A 59 -1.34 0.15 -12.70
CA ARG A 59 -0.17 -0.29 -13.47
C ARG A 59 -0.49 -0.31 -14.98
N ARG A 60 -1.62 -0.90 -15.38
CA ARG A 60 -2.03 -0.94 -16.79
C ARG A 60 -2.26 0.44 -17.37
N ALA A 61 -2.82 1.38 -16.60
CA ALA A 61 -3.01 2.75 -17.05
C ALA A 61 -1.65 3.43 -17.33
N VAL A 62 -0.70 3.32 -16.40
CA VAL A 62 0.65 3.86 -16.58
C VAL A 62 1.38 3.21 -17.77
N GLU A 63 1.28 1.90 -17.93
CA GLU A 63 1.88 1.19 -19.08
C GLU A 63 1.30 1.67 -20.42
N GLN A 64 -0.01 1.94 -20.48
CA GLN A 64 -0.66 2.49 -21.67
C GLN A 64 -0.18 3.91 -21.95
N ASP A 65 -0.09 4.76 -20.94
CA ASP A 65 0.41 6.14 -21.06
C ASP A 65 1.87 6.18 -21.54
N VAL A 66 2.72 5.32 -20.99
CA VAL A 66 4.12 5.17 -21.43
C VAL A 66 4.16 4.69 -22.88
N ALA A 67 3.38 3.67 -23.25
CA ALA A 67 3.35 3.14 -24.60
C ALA A 67 2.78 4.14 -25.62
N TRP A 68 1.88 5.04 -25.20
CA TRP A 68 1.41 6.15 -26.02
C TRP A 68 2.52 7.20 -26.21
N GLY A 69 3.18 7.63 -25.14
CA GLY A 69 4.28 8.59 -25.21
C GLY A 69 5.48 8.11 -26.05
N LEU A 70 5.76 6.79 -26.05
CA LEU A 70 6.80 6.20 -26.89
C LEU A 70 6.41 6.09 -28.38
N ARG A 71 5.11 6.09 -28.71
CA ARG A 71 4.62 6.07 -30.09
C ARG A 71 4.65 7.44 -30.77
N GLY A 72 4.72 8.52 -29.98
CA GLY A 72 4.97 9.87 -30.48
C GLY A 72 3.87 10.43 -31.38
N GLU A 73 2.60 10.25 -31.02
CA GLU A 73 1.48 10.95 -31.67
C GLU A 73 1.48 12.45 -31.34
#